data_AF-A0A066RQA2-F1
#
_entry.id   AF-A0A066RQA2-F1
#
_cell.length_a   1.000
_cell.length_b   1.000
_cell.length_c   1.000
_cell.angle_alpha   90.00
_cell.angle_beta   90.00
_cell.angle_gamma   90.00
#
_symmetry.space_group_name_H-M   'P 1'
#
loop_
_entity.id
_entity.type
_entity.pdbx_description
1 polymer ?
#
loop_
_entity_poly.entity_id
_entity_poly.type
_entity_poly.pdbx_seq_one_letter_code
_entity_poly.pdbx_strand_id
1 'polypeptide(L)'
;MNVYPQKEILPLIEHHKKLPLGANVIAEIQDENNYGYNYMFLLFKNELIVLIHREVIYSGQSYYSITQVEFPLEVLPWFVDKLEFFMLPSSQGGLRSGKIETDADNVGGEYLTIMRLMRAGCEYPGYKIVNKSRTEHDMDKVDPNDEIPKNSYFYQGLIIPDNFLFEGGLLELWKDLAKRYQEGTL
;
A
#
# COMPACT_ATOMS: atom_id res chain seq x y z
N MET A 1 -1.94 21.88 8.51
CA MET A 1 -2.03 20.48 8.07
C MET A 1 -3.15 20.43 7.05
N ASN A 2 -2.89 19.95 5.83
CA ASN A 2 -3.94 19.88 4.81
C ASN A 2 -4.93 18.78 5.21
N VAL A 3 -6.23 19.09 5.16
CA VAL A 3 -7.30 18.11 5.37
C VAL A 3 -7.70 17.59 3.99
N TYR A 4 -7.53 16.28 3.77
CA TYR A 4 -7.91 15.65 2.51
C TYR A 4 -9.31 15.04 2.64
N PRO A 5 -10.17 15.14 1.60
CA PRO A 5 -11.46 14.47 1.58
C PRO A 5 -11.31 12.97 1.85
N GLN A 6 -12.04 12.47 2.83
CA GLN A 6 -12.05 11.06 3.20
C GLN A 6 -13.02 10.26 2.32
N LYS A 7 -12.64 9.04 1.97
CA LYS A 7 -13.45 8.05 1.27
C LYS A 7 -13.98 7.01 2.25
N GLU A 8 -15.09 6.37 1.87
CA GLU A 8 -15.59 5.20 2.59
C GLU A 8 -14.58 4.06 2.46
N ILE A 9 -14.24 3.44 3.60
CA ILE A 9 -13.40 2.24 3.63
C ILE A 9 -14.22 1.02 3.19
N LEU A 10 -13.60 0.10 2.45
CA LEU A 10 -14.26 -1.13 2.02
C LEU A 10 -14.44 -2.09 3.21
N PRO A 11 -15.33 -3.10 3.14
CA PRO A 11 -15.44 -4.09 4.20
C PRO A 11 -14.08 -4.75 4.50
N LEU A 12 -13.73 -4.82 5.78
CA LEU A 12 -12.50 -5.45 6.25
C LEU A 12 -12.50 -6.95 5.92
N ILE A 13 -11.44 -7.42 5.29
CA ILE A 13 -11.21 -8.83 4.97
C ILE A 13 -10.39 -9.47 6.09
N GLU A 14 -11.05 -10.25 6.95
CA GLU A 14 -10.42 -10.89 8.10
C GLU A 14 -9.54 -12.09 7.74
N HIS A 15 -9.72 -12.66 6.54
CA HIS A 15 -8.92 -13.80 6.08
C HIS A 15 -8.85 -13.84 4.54
N HIS A 16 -7.64 -14.05 4.00
CA HIS A 16 -7.37 -14.12 2.55
C HIS A 16 -8.14 -15.19 1.76
N LYS A 17 -8.87 -16.09 2.45
CA LYS A 17 -9.68 -17.17 1.83
C LYS A 17 -11.18 -16.88 1.90
N LYS A 18 -11.56 -15.77 2.54
CA LYS A 18 -12.95 -15.35 2.79
C LYS A 18 -13.18 -14.00 2.13
N LEU A 19 -12.96 -13.95 0.82
CA LEU A 19 -13.10 -12.72 0.05
C LEU A 19 -14.58 -12.33 -0.08
N PRO A 20 -14.91 -11.02 -0.10
CA PRO A 20 -16.26 -10.55 -0.39
C PRO A 20 -16.76 -11.05 -1.75
N LEU A 21 -18.06 -11.27 -1.87
CA LEU A 21 -18.67 -11.65 -3.14
C LEU A 21 -18.39 -10.59 -4.21
N GLY A 22 -17.82 -11.00 -5.34
CA GLY A 22 -17.45 -10.11 -6.44
C GLY A 22 -16.05 -9.51 -6.35
N ALA A 23 -15.25 -9.85 -5.32
CA ALA A 23 -13.82 -9.58 -5.31
C ALA A 23 -13.09 -10.58 -6.22
N ASN A 24 -12.24 -10.08 -7.11
CA ASN A 24 -11.44 -10.89 -8.03
C ASN A 24 -9.97 -10.77 -7.66
N VAL A 25 -9.28 -11.90 -7.47
CA VAL A 25 -7.82 -11.91 -7.35
C VAL A 25 -7.23 -11.63 -8.74
N ILE A 26 -6.48 -10.55 -8.87
CA ILE A 26 -5.88 -10.12 -10.14
C ILE A 26 -4.38 -10.41 -10.22
N ALA A 27 -3.73 -10.61 -9.07
CA ALA A 27 -2.34 -11.08 -8.94
C ALA A 27 -2.02 -11.52 -7.51
N GLU A 28 -1.00 -12.36 -7.38
CA GLU A 28 -0.42 -12.79 -6.11
C GLU A 28 1.10 -12.83 -6.23
N ILE A 29 1.80 -12.48 -5.14
CA ILE A 29 3.26 -12.57 -5.06
C ILE A 29 3.70 -12.73 -3.61
N GLN A 30 4.75 -13.52 -3.39
CA GLN A 30 5.32 -13.73 -2.07
C GLN A 30 6.64 -12.96 -1.94
N ASP A 31 6.81 -12.27 -0.81
CA ASP A 31 8.08 -11.68 -0.40
C ASP A 31 8.91 -12.75 0.33
N GLU A 32 9.65 -13.54 -0.46
CA GLU A 32 10.57 -14.57 0.07
C GLU A 32 11.72 -13.96 0.88
N ASN A 33 12.04 -12.69 0.63
CA ASN A 33 13.16 -12.01 1.26
C ASN A 33 12.82 -11.39 2.63
N ASN A 34 11.54 -11.34 3.00
CA ASN A 34 11.09 -10.68 4.22
C ASN A 34 9.99 -11.48 4.94
N TYR A 35 10.37 -12.40 5.82
CA TYR A 35 9.46 -13.17 6.68
C TYR A 35 8.33 -13.92 5.95
N GLY A 36 8.41 -14.10 4.62
CA GLY A 36 7.47 -14.88 3.82
C GLY A 36 6.07 -14.27 3.69
N TYR A 37 5.93 -12.94 3.77
CA TYR A 37 4.64 -12.28 3.57
C TYR A 37 4.09 -12.54 2.16
N ASN A 38 2.79 -12.78 2.06
CA ASN A 38 2.07 -12.93 0.79
C ASN A 38 1.29 -11.66 0.51
N TYR A 39 1.38 -11.17 -0.71
CA TYR A 39 0.66 -10.02 -1.23
C TYR A 39 -0.36 -10.51 -2.24
N MET A 40 -1.63 -10.20 -2.02
CA MET A 40 -2.74 -10.54 -2.89
C MET A 40 -3.41 -9.25 -3.35
N PHE A 41 -3.42 -9.04 -4.66
CA PHE A 41 -4.02 -7.89 -5.31
C PHE A 41 -5.43 -8.26 -5.74
N LEU A 42 -6.42 -7.50 -5.27
CA LEU A 42 -7.83 -7.73 -5.56
C LEU A 42 -8.42 -6.54 -6.30
N LEU A 43 -9.26 -6.83 -7.28
CA LEU A 43 -10.20 -5.89 -7.84
C LEU A 43 -11.55 -6.07 -7.15
N PHE A 44 -12.03 -5.04 -6.46
CA PHE A 44 -13.35 -5.06 -5.80
C PHE A 44 -14.02 -3.70 -5.89
N LYS A 45 -15.26 -3.63 -6.39
CA LYS A 45 -16.02 -2.38 -6.57
C LYS A 45 -15.25 -1.28 -7.32
N ASN A 46 -14.44 -1.66 -8.31
CA ASN A 46 -13.58 -0.74 -9.09
C ASN A 46 -12.46 -0.06 -8.26
N GLU A 47 -12.04 -0.72 -7.19
CA GLU A 47 -10.94 -0.31 -6.31
C GLU A 47 -9.89 -1.42 -6.28
N LEU A 48 -8.64 -1.04 -6.06
CA LEU A 48 -7.55 -1.96 -5.75
C LEU A 48 -7.52 -2.21 -4.24
N ILE A 49 -7.54 -3.49 -3.85
CA ILE A 49 -7.20 -3.90 -2.48
C ILE A 49 -5.89 -4.69 -2.53
N VAL A 50 -4.93 -4.31 -1.70
CA VAL A 50 -3.73 -5.11 -1.45
C VAL A 50 -3.86 -5.75 -0.08
N LEU A 51 -4.02 -7.07 -0.05
CA LEU A 51 -3.98 -7.86 1.17
C LEU A 51 -2.57 -8.37 1.41
N ILE A 52 -2.02 -8.07 2.59
CA ILE A 52 -0.71 -8.53 3.03
C ILE A 52 -0.95 -9.51 4.15
N HIS A 53 -0.65 -10.79 3.96
CA HIS A 53 -0.90 -11.79 4.98
C HIS A 53 0.25 -12.77 5.16
N ARG A 54 0.29 -13.37 6.35
CA ARG A 54 1.19 -14.48 6.65
C ARG A 54 0.56 -15.40 7.69
N GLU A 55 0.99 -16.64 7.66
CA GLU A 55 0.74 -17.62 8.70
C GLU A 55 2.09 -18.07 9.24
N VAL A 56 2.28 -17.97 10.55
CA VAL A 56 3.54 -18.35 11.21
C VAL A 56 3.24 -19.33 12.34
N ILE A 57 4.06 -20.36 12.44
CA ILE A 57 3.99 -21.31 13.56
C ILE A 57 5.01 -20.88 14.60
N TYR A 58 4.54 -20.55 15.81
CA TYR A 58 5.39 -20.20 16.94
C TYR A 58 5.02 -21.07 18.13
N SER A 59 6.02 -21.77 18.70
CA SER A 59 5.84 -22.72 19.81
C SER A 59 4.73 -23.77 19.58
N GLY A 60 4.57 -24.23 18.33
CA GLY A 60 3.56 -25.23 17.96
C GLY A 60 2.15 -24.69 17.73
N GLN A 61 1.94 -23.38 17.88
CA GLN A 61 0.67 -22.71 17.61
C GLN A 61 0.76 -21.90 16.31
N SER A 62 -0.28 -21.97 15.47
CA SER A 62 -0.39 -21.14 14.27
C SER A 62 -0.93 -19.75 14.62
N TYR A 63 -0.29 -18.73 14.06
CA TYR A 63 -0.68 -17.33 14.15
C TYR A 63 -0.90 -16.79 12.74
N TYR A 64 -2.07 -16.20 12.51
CA TYR A 64 -2.42 -15.56 11.26
C TYR A 64 -2.45 -14.05 11.44
N SER A 65 -1.86 -13.33 10.49
CA SER A 65 -1.96 -11.87 10.41
C SER A 65 -2.32 -11.46 8.99
N ILE A 66 -3.17 -10.45 8.87
CA ILE A 66 -3.57 -9.83 7.62
C ILE A 66 -3.64 -8.31 7.79
N THR A 67 -3.21 -7.59 6.76
CA THR A 67 -3.38 -6.14 6.61
C THR A 67 -4.06 -5.88 5.28
N GLN A 68 -4.99 -4.93 5.26
CA GLN A 68 -5.72 -4.50 4.08
C GLN A 68 -5.39 -3.04 3.79
N VAL A 69 -4.96 -2.76 2.55
CA VAL A 69 -4.70 -1.40 2.07
C VAL A 69 -5.49 -1.18 0.79
N GLU A 70 -6.14 -0.03 0.67
CA GLU A 70 -7.06 0.27 -0.43
C GLU A 70 -6.62 1.50 -1.21
N PHE A 71 -6.78 1.41 -2.53
CA PHE A 71 -6.41 2.46 -3.47
C PHE A 71 -7.38 2.52 -4.65
N PRO A 72 -7.53 3.70 -5.28
CA PRO A 72 -8.14 3.77 -6.60
C PRO A 72 -7.26 3.03 -7.61
N LEU A 73 -7.85 2.46 -8.66
CA LEU A 73 -7.09 1.71 -9.68
C LEU A 73 -6.04 2.56 -10.40
N GLU A 74 -6.26 3.87 -10.48
CA GLU A 74 -5.34 4.87 -11.01
C GLU A 74 -3.98 4.88 -10.27
N VAL A 75 -3.89 4.31 -9.06
CA VAL A 75 -2.61 4.11 -8.36
C VAL A 75 -1.65 3.25 -9.17
N LEU A 76 -2.15 2.33 -10.00
CA LEU A 76 -1.33 1.38 -10.73
C LEU A 76 -0.36 2.10 -11.68
N PRO A 77 -0.82 2.86 -12.68
CA PRO A 77 0.08 3.65 -13.53
C PRO A 77 0.77 4.78 -12.76
N TRP A 78 0.07 5.45 -11.83
CA TRP A 78 0.65 6.56 -11.08
C TRP A 78 1.89 6.15 -10.27
N PHE A 79 1.87 4.99 -9.62
CA PHE A 79 3.00 4.54 -8.81
C PHE A 79 4.25 4.28 -9.66
N VAL A 80 4.09 3.74 -10.87
CA VAL A 80 5.22 3.52 -11.80
C VAL A 80 5.88 4.86 -12.14
N ASP A 81 5.09 5.84 -12.59
CA ASP A 81 5.59 7.17 -12.96
C ASP A 81 6.21 7.89 -11.76
N LYS A 82 5.57 7.78 -10.59
CA LYS A 82 6.01 8.49 -9.38
C LYS A 82 7.26 7.85 -8.77
N LEU A 83 7.45 6.54 -8.90
CA LEU A 83 8.67 5.85 -8.50
C LEU A 83 9.85 6.28 -9.37
N GLU A 84 9.67 6.42 -10.68
CA GLU A 84 10.72 6.95 -11.57
C GLU A 84 11.16 8.36 -11.16
N PHE A 85 10.20 9.24 -10.86
CA PHE A 85 10.50 10.56 -10.29
C PHE A 85 11.32 10.47 -8.99
N PHE A 86 11.00 9.51 -8.12
CA PHE A 86 11.71 9.30 -6.85
C PHE A 86 13.16 8.82 -7.04
N MET A 87 13.44 8.12 -8.13
CA MET A 87 14.78 7.64 -8.46
C MET A 87 15.66 8.73 -9.09
N LEU A 88 15.08 9.84 -9.56
CA LEU A 88 15.85 10.96 -10.12
C LEU A 88 16.57 11.75 -9.01
N PRO A 89 17.82 12.17 -9.23
CA PRO A 89 18.49 13.14 -8.36
C PRO A 89 17.68 14.45 -8.28
N SER A 90 17.75 15.16 -7.15
CA SER A 90 17.10 16.47 -7.01
C SER A 90 17.52 17.47 -8.09
N SER A 91 18.77 17.38 -8.57
CA SER A 91 19.30 18.21 -9.65
C SER A 91 18.68 17.92 -11.02
N GLN A 92 18.01 16.78 -11.18
CA GLN A 92 17.32 16.35 -12.39
C GLN A 92 15.79 16.41 -12.24
N GLY A 93 15.30 17.15 -11.24
CA GLY A 93 13.87 17.34 -11.02
C GLY A 93 13.22 16.27 -10.16
N GLY A 94 13.98 15.33 -9.58
CA GLY A 94 13.47 14.40 -8.56
C GLY A 94 13.15 15.09 -7.23
N LEU A 95 12.91 14.30 -6.18
CA LEU A 95 12.50 14.85 -4.88
C LEU A 95 13.52 15.87 -4.34
N ARG A 96 13.04 17.02 -3.86
CA ARG A 96 13.90 18.08 -3.31
C ARG A 96 14.71 17.58 -2.12
N SER A 97 15.97 18.03 -2.02
CA SER A 97 16.83 17.73 -0.87
C SER A 97 16.14 18.08 0.45
N GLY A 98 16.20 17.17 1.42
CA GLY A 98 15.56 17.32 2.73
C GLY A 98 14.10 16.89 2.82
N LYS A 99 13.44 16.51 1.70
CA LYS A 99 12.14 15.84 1.73
C LYS A 99 12.30 14.31 1.71
N ILE A 100 11.42 13.62 2.43
CA ILE A 100 11.30 12.15 2.39
C ILE A 100 9.96 11.68 1.80
N GLU A 101 9.02 12.60 1.57
CA GLU A 101 7.67 12.32 1.05
C GLU A 101 7.35 13.31 -0.08
N THR A 102 6.64 12.87 -1.11
CA THR A 102 6.10 13.77 -2.14
C THR A 102 4.99 14.66 -1.60
N ASP A 103 4.70 15.72 -2.34
CA ASP A 103 3.41 16.39 -2.19
C ASP A 103 2.28 15.41 -2.58
N ALA A 104 1.07 15.63 -2.05
CA ALA A 104 -0.07 14.76 -2.31
C ALA A 104 -0.67 15.03 -3.68
N ASP A 105 -0.72 14.01 -4.53
CA ASP A 105 -1.34 14.07 -5.84
C ASP A 105 -2.79 13.60 -5.78
N ASN A 106 -3.65 14.19 -6.60
CA ASN A 106 -4.99 13.65 -6.83
C ASN A 106 -4.90 12.51 -7.85
N VAL A 107 -5.22 11.30 -7.42
CA VAL A 107 -5.18 10.05 -8.18
C VAL A 107 -6.56 9.41 -8.04
N GLY A 108 -7.35 9.32 -9.10
CA GLY A 108 -8.70 8.74 -9.05
C GLY A 108 -9.67 9.46 -8.09
N GLY A 109 -9.43 10.73 -7.73
CA GLY A 109 -10.21 11.45 -6.72
C GLY A 109 -9.79 11.20 -5.27
N GLU A 110 -8.64 10.55 -5.05
CA GLU A 110 -8.01 10.32 -3.75
C GLU A 110 -6.62 10.96 -3.71
N TYR A 111 -6.12 11.26 -2.51
CA TYR A 111 -4.86 11.97 -2.34
C TYR A 111 -3.74 11.02 -1.92
N LEU A 112 -2.80 10.74 -2.83
CA LEU A 112 -1.73 9.78 -2.61
C LEU A 112 -0.36 10.46 -2.48
N THR A 113 0.50 9.89 -1.63
CA THR A 113 1.92 10.25 -1.55
C THR A 113 2.79 8.99 -1.60
N ILE A 114 4.04 9.15 -2.03
CA ILE A 114 5.09 8.15 -1.81
C ILE A 114 6.07 8.74 -0.81
N MET A 115 6.50 7.92 0.14
CA MET A 115 7.50 8.24 1.15
C MET A 115 8.68 7.27 1.06
N ARG A 116 9.89 7.78 1.15
CA ARG A 116 11.11 7.00 1.35
C ARG A 116 11.23 6.61 2.82
N LEU A 117 11.44 5.31 3.08
CA LEU A 117 11.67 4.78 4.41
C LEU A 117 13.12 4.32 4.56
N MET A 118 13.74 4.64 5.70
CA MET A 118 15.06 4.10 6.07
C MET A 118 14.98 2.63 6.47
N ARG A 119 13.80 2.17 6.93
CA ARG A 119 13.47 0.78 7.25
C ARG A 119 12.01 0.50 6.88
N ALA A 120 11.78 -0.47 6.01
CA ALA A 120 10.45 -0.79 5.48
C ALA A 120 9.91 -2.11 6.04
N GLY A 121 9.74 -2.19 7.38
CA GLY A 121 9.29 -3.42 8.04
C GLY A 121 10.37 -4.50 8.20
N CYS A 122 11.55 -4.28 7.63
CA CYS A 122 12.74 -5.13 7.77
C CYS A 122 14.00 -4.27 7.92
N GLU A 123 15.17 -4.88 7.76
CA GLU A 123 16.47 -4.17 7.78
C GLU A 123 16.76 -3.36 6.51
N TYR A 124 16.00 -3.58 5.44
CA TYR A 124 16.14 -2.86 4.19
C TYR A 124 15.35 -1.54 4.22
N PRO A 125 15.87 -0.48 3.57
CA PRO A 125 15.07 0.69 3.26
C PRO A 125 13.99 0.31 2.25
N GLY A 126 13.06 1.23 2.00
CA GLY A 126 11.96 0.98 1.08
C GLY A 126 11.11 2.19 0.83
N TYR A 127 9.87 1.95 0.40
CA TYR A 127 8.89 2.97 0.11
C TYR A 127 7.61 2.71 0.91
N LYS A 128 6.86 3.77 1.17
CA LYS A 128 5.46 3.68 1.59
C LYS A 128 4.59 4.44 0.61
N ILE A 129 3.61 3.78 0.02
CA ILE A 129 2.50 4.46 -0.66
C ILE A 129 1.47 4.79 0.41
N VAL A 130 1.14 6.06 0.59
CA VAL A 130 0.18 6.51 1.61
C VAL A 130 -1.07 7.03 0.91
N ASN A 131 -2.23 6.52 1.31
CA ASN A 131 -3.52 7.04 0.88
C ASN A 131 -4.06 8.00 1.93
N LYS A 132 -3.91 9.30 1.70
CA LYS A 132 -4.39 10.36 2.61
C LYS A 132 -5.91 10.52 2.59
N SER A 133 -6.61 9.84 1.68
CA SER A 133 -8.07 9.82 1.60
C SER A 133 -8.70 8.63 2.32
N ARG A 134 -7.93 7.71 2.90
CA ARG A 134 -8.46 6.55 3.64
C ARG A 134 -7.79 6.38 5.00
N THR A 135 -8.60 6.08 6.00
CA THR A 135 -8.15 5.76 7.36
C THR A 135 -7.89 4.27 7.53
N GLU A 136 -6.93 3.92 8.38
CA GLU A 136 -6.66 2.53 8.79
C GLU A 136 -7.91 1.87 9.39
N HIS A 137 -8.07 0.56 9.14
CA HIS A 137 -9.20 -0.23 9.62
C HIS A 137 -9.27 -0.38 11.14
N ASP A 138 -8.13 -0.29 11.82
CA ASP A 138 -8.01 -0.51 13.27
C ASP A 138 -8.24 0.77 14.13
N MET A 139 -8.77 1.84 13.53
CA MET A 139 -9.01 3.10 14.25
C MET A 139 -10.05 3.01 15.37
N ASP A 140 -10.99 2.06 15.27
CA ASP A 140 -11.99 1.80 16.32
C ASP A 140 -11.41 1.06 17.54
N LYS A 141 -10.17 0.56 17.45
CA LYS A 141 -9.46 -0.15 18.53
C LYS A 141 -8.57 0.76 19.38
N VAL A 142 -8.47 2.04 19.04
CA VAL A 142 -7.71 2.97 19.87
C VAL A 142 -8.53 3.31 21.11
N ASP A 143 -7.91 3.22 22.28
CA ASP A 143 -8.57 3.53 23.55
C ASP A 143 -9.14 4.95 23.47
N PRO A 144 -10.44 5.18 23.72
CA PRO A 144 -11.00 6.54 23.75
C PRO A 144 -10.35 7.45 24.80
N ASN A 145 -9.58 6.89 25.74
CA ASN A 145 -8.78 7.63 26.72
C ASN A 145 -7.35 7.94 26.24
N ASP A 146 -6.88 7.33 25.14
CA ASP A 146 -5.64 7.76 24.51
C ASP A 146 -5.89 9.15 23.92
N GLU A 147 -5.08 10.13 24.34
CA GLU A 147 -5.01 11.44 23.70
C GLU A 147 -4.38 11.28 22.31
N ILE A 148 -5.10 10.65 21.37
CA ILE A 148 -4.76 10.77 19.96
C ILE A 148 -4.97 12.25 19.62
N PRO A 149 -3.95 12.97 19.15
CA PRO A 149 -4.16 14.31 18.62
C PRO A 149 -5.31 14.24 17.60
N LYS A 150 -6.32 15.13 17.70
CA LYS A 150 -7.49 15.17 16.78
C LYS A 150 -7.14 15.28 15.28
N ASN A 151 -5.85 15.40 14.95
CA ASN A 151 -5.28 15.47 13.61
C ASN A 151 -4.32 14.31 13.27
N SER A 152 -4.21 13.29 14.12
CA SER A 152 -3.45 12.07 13.81
C SER A 152 -4.34 11.15 12.99
N TYR A 153 -4.45 11.46 11.70
CA TYR A 153 -5.02 10.51 10.75
C TYR A 153 -4.00 9.38 10.55
N PHE A 154 -4.35 8.19 11.02
CA PHE A 154 -3.64 6.98 10.60
C PHE A 154 -4.15 6.65 9.21
N TYR A 155 -3.45 7.17 8.21
CA TYR A 155 -3.74 6.92 6.82
C TYR A 155 -3.29 5.51 6.44
N GLN A 156 -4.11 4.84 5.63
CA GLN A 156 -3.71 3.57 5.04
C GLN A 156 -2.41 3.73 4.26
N GLY A 157 -1.53 2.74 4.34
CA GLY A 157 -0.41 2.72 3.41
C GLY A 157 0.30 1.39 3.28
N LEU A 158 0.78 1.16 2.06
CA LEU A 158 1.50 -0.02 1.64
C LEU A 158 3.00 0.23 1.83
N ILE A 159 3.62 -0.50 2.75
CA ILE A 159 5.07 -0.47 2.99
C ILE A 159 5.72 -1.55 2.14
N ILE A 160 6.76 -1.18 1.40
CA ILE A 160 7.42 -2.05 0.42
C ILE A 160 8.94 -1.93 0.58
N PRO A 161 9.65 -2.98 1.00
CA PRO A 161 11.11 -3.02 1.01
C PRO A 161 11.72 -2.90 -0.40
N ASP A 162 12.91 -2.29 -0.52
CA ASP A 162 13.62 -2.15 -1.80
C ASP A 162 13.93 -3.50 -2.44
N ASN A 163 14.44 -4.45 -1.67
CA ASN A 163 14.79 -5.77 -2.17
C ASN A 163 13.55 -6.50 -2.71
N PHE A 164 12.39 -6.38 -2.06
CA PHE A 164 11.15 -6.93 -2.60
C PHE A 164 10.67 -6.19 -3.85
N LEU A 165 10.71 -4.85 -3.82
CA LEU A 165 10.28 -4.00 -4.93
C LEU A 165 11.10 -4.28 -6.20
N PHE A 166 12.42 -4.23 -6.11
CA PHE A 166 13.33 -4.25 -7.26
C PHE A 166 13.84 -5.66 -7.62
N GLU A 167 14.04 -6.54 -6.64
CA GLU A 167 14.65 -7.86 -6.86
C GLU A 167 13.63 -8.99 -6.70
N GLY A 168 12.62 -8.81 -5.83
CA GLY A 168 11.56 -9.77 -5.55
C GLY A 168 10.42 -9.81 -6.57
N GLY A 169 10.53 -9.09 -7.68
CA GLY A 169 9.56 -9.13 -8.79
C GLY A 169 8.31 -8.27 -8.62
N LEU A 170 8.14 -7.58 -7.48
CA LEU A 170 6.94 -6.78 -7.24
C LEU A 170 6.80 -5.61 -8.22
N LEU A 171 7.89 -4.91 -8.57
CA LEU A 171 7.81 -3.80 -9.53
C LEU A 171 7.36 -4.29 -10.92
N GLU A 172 7.81 -5.46 -11.35
CA GLU A 172 7.42 -6.02 -12.65
C GLU A 172 5.95 -6.47 -12.65
N LEU A 173 5.48 -7.08 -11.57
CA LEU A 173 4.06 -7.38 -11.39
C LEU A 173 3.21 -6.10 -11.35
N TRP A 174 3.67 -5.05 -10.67
CA TRP A 174 2.96 -3.78 -10.62
C TRP A 174 2.87 -3.12 -12.00
N LYS A 175 3.95 -3.12 -12.79
CA LYS A 175 3.96 -2.63 -14.17
C LYS A 175 3.00 -3.42 -15.06
N ASP A 176 2.93 -4.74 -14.91
CA ASP A 176 1.97 -5.58 -15.64
C ASP A 176 0.51 -5.20 -15.31
N LEU A 177 0.19 -5.04 -14.02
CA LEU A 177 -1.14 -4.58 -13.59
C LEU A 177 -1.47 -3.18 -14.12
N ALA A 178 -0.50 -2.25 -14.08
CA ALA A 178 -0.66 -0.90 -14.62
C ALA A 178 -0.96 -0.94 -16.12
N LYS A 179 -0.23 -1.76 -16.88
CA LYS A 179 -0.45 -1.95 -18.31
C LYS A 179 -1.84 -2.53 -18.59
N ARG A 180 -2.23 -3.60 -17.89
CA ARG A 180 -3.57 -4.20 -18.01
C ARG A 180 -4.68 -3.19 -17.73
N TYR A 181 -4.51 -2.38 -16.69
CA TYR A 181 -5.45 -1.30 -16.37
C TYR A 181 -5.56 -0.26 -17.50
N GLN A 182 -4.43 0.23 -18.02
CA GLN A 182 -4.39 1.20 -19.12
C GLN A 182 -5.00 0.65 -20.43
N GLU A 183 -4.86 -0.65 -20.67
CA GLU A 183 -5.43 -1.34 -21.84
C GLU A 183 -6.90 -1.76 -21.64
N GLY A 184 -7.46 -1.59 -20.44
CA GLY A 184 -8.83 -2.00 -20.11
C GLY A 184 -9.02 -3.52 -20.01
N THR A 185 -7.94 -4.25 -19.70
CA THR A 185 -7.91 -5.72 -19.59
C THR A 185 -7.68 -6.22 -18.16
N LEU A 186 -7.86 -5.34 -17.17
CA LEU A 186 -7.71 -5.67 -15.75
C LEU A 186 -8.79 -6.64 -15.26
#